data_AF-B7AV32-F1
#
_entry.id   AF-B7AV32-F1
#
_cell.length_a   1.000
_cell.length_b   1.000
_cell.length_c   1.000
_cell.angle_alpha   90.00
_cell.angle_beta   90.00
_cell.angle_gamma   90.00
#
_symmetry.space_group_name_H-M   'P 1'
#
loop_
_entity.id
_entity.type
_entity.pdbx_description
1 polymer ?
#
loop_
_entity_poly.entity_id
_entity_poly.type
_entity_poly.pdbx_seq_one_letter_code
_entity_poly.pdbx_strand_id
1 'polypeptide(L)'
;MDLKDMILVMENYKGTERNMLMTLEDYKKFVAIDDMSELADQMLLLGRTLAEGFTEYYRAANVTVFAKFCRDDVELGRFLQGYYNDSKKFYFDKATSSPECITKMDEIGMTDRGWIDDFILHYEKCDRTFERGQTFHNFNDHDYMVLEALSPRNLVVMDMKSGSLTIALGATEYKRYPKDEEPTKDNTTIGVSWEHGIYLGSTLSQTNFKAYKREYGTPEKIKDVYDYRAKLKQKFYFYQDLSKDDDIPKNMQNDFLHQMYKEFGTIEEEYFYDRLEDGKYDEGFKERQVKEKKSR
;
A
#
# COMPACT_ATOMS: atom_id res chain seq x y z
N MET A 1 -12.95 22.73 -9.63
CA MET A 1 -12.33 22.05 -10.81
C MET A 1 -11.85 20.67 -10.40
N ASP A 2 -11.72 19.71 -11.31
CA ASP A 2 -11.04 18.44 -10.99
C ASP A 2 -9.54 18.74 -10.83
N LEU A 3 -8.89 18.04 -9.92
CA LEU A 3 -7.44 18.10 -9.76
C LEU A 3 -6.73 17.69 -11.05
N LYS A 4 -7.30 16.76 -11.81
CA LYS A 4 -6.74 16.26 -13.08
C LYS A 4 -6.80 17.26 -14.24
N ASP A 5 -7.59 18.32 -14.10
CA ASP A 5 -7.66 19.41 -15.07
C ASP A 5 -6.58 20.48 -14.81
N MET A 6 -5.86 20.40 -13.69
CA MET A 6 -4.78 21.31 -13.34
C MET A 6 -3.52 21.02 -14.16
N ILE A 7 -2.89 22.06 -14.68
CA ILE A 7 -1.62 21.97 -15.38
C ILE A 7 -0.50 22.45 -14.45
N LEU A 8 0.47 21.58 -14.20
CA LEU A 8 1.71 21.85 -13.52
C LEU A 8 2.67 22.52 -14.51
N VAL A 9 3.04 23.77 -14.27
CA VAL A 9 3.88 24.57 -15.19
C VAL A 9 5.18 24.98 -14.51
N MET A 10 6.32 24.61 -15.09
CA MET A 10 7.64 25.10 -14.67
C MET A 10 8.21 26.00 -15.77
N GLU A 11 8.50 27.25 -15.44
CA GLU A 11 9.23 28.15 -16.32
C GLU A 11 10.68 28.26 -15.84
N ASN A 12 11.62 27.87 -16.70
CA ASN A 12 13.04 28.07 -16.47
C ASN A 12 13.51 29.31 -17.23
N TYR A 13 13.91 30.34 -16.50
CA TYR A 13 14.58 31.52 -17.04
C TYR A 13 16.02 31.55 -16.57
N LYS A 14 16.96 31.25 -17.47
CA LYS A 14 18.41 31.29 -17.21
C LYS A 14 18.80 30.52 -15.93
N GLY A 15 18.20 29.36 -15.69
CA GLY A 15 18.48 28.50 -14.53
C GLY A 15 17.79 28.92 -13.23
N THR A 16 16.92 29.94 -13.24
CA THR A 16 15.96 30.18 -12.17
C THR A 16 14.63 29.59 -12.57
N GLU A 17 14.06 28.75 -11.71
CA GLU A 17 12.82 28.04 -12.02
C GLU A 17 11.66 28.61 -11.23
N ARG A 18 10.52 28.71 -11.90
CA ARG A 18 9.28 29.24 -11.36
C ARG A 18 8.18 28.24 -11.61
N ASN A 19 7.61 27.72 -10.53
CA ASN A 19 6.50 26.77 -10.60
C ASN A 19 5.18 27.52 -10.49
N MET A 20 4.21 27.17 -11.33
CA MET A 20 2.88 27.75 -11.39
C MET A 20 1.85 26.64 -11.62
N LEU A 21 0.61 26.88 -11.21
CA LEU A 21 -0.53 26.01 -11.50
C LEU A 21 -1.48 26.76 -12.42
N MET A 22 -1.90 26.12 -13.52
CA MET A 22 -2.74 26.79 -14.51
C MET A 22 -3.93 25.92 -14.92
N THR A 23 -5.06 26.58 -15.20
CA THR A 23 -6.13 25.98 -16.00
C THR A 23 -5.68 25.88 -17.46
N LEU A 24 -6.36 25.04 -18.25
CA LEU A 24 -6.08 24.96 -19.69
C LEU A 24 -6.20 26.33 -20.39
N GLU A 25 -7.18 27.13 -20.01
CA GLU A 25 -7.40 28.45 -20.62
C GLU A 25 -6.31 29.45 -20.27
N ASP A 26 -5.82 29.44 -19.03
CA ASP A 26 -4.71 30.33 -18.65
C ASP A 26 -3.37 29.84 -19.17
N TYR A 27 -3.17 28.53 -19.30
CA TYR A 27 -1.98 27.97 -19.94
C TYR A 27 -1.88 28.41 -21.41
N LYS A 28 -2.98 28.36 -22.17
CA LYS A 28 -3.02 28.85 -23.56
C LYS A 28 -2.61 30.32 -23.66
N LYS A 29 -3.14 31.17 -22.77
CA LYS A 29 -2.76 32.59 -22.70
C LYS A 29 -1.29 32.76 -22.29
N PHE A 30 -0.80 31.92 -21.39
CA PHE A 30 0.56 31.97 -20.89
C PHE A 30 1.59 31.66 -21.97
N VAL A 31 1.38 30.58 -22.75
CA VAL A 31 2.31 30.25 -23.85
C VAL A 31 2.27 31.29 -24.97
N ALA A 32 1.13 31.98 -25.15
CA ALA A 32 0.95 33.11 -26.07
C ALA A 32 1.41 32.81 -27.51
N ILE A 33 1.03 31.64 -28.02
CA ILE A 33 1.36 31.19 -29.38
C ILE A 33 0.29 31.72 -30.34
N ASP A 34 0.70 32.58 -31.27
CA ASP A 34 -0.21 33.19 -32.26
C ASP A 34 -0.51 32.23 -33.43
N ASP A 35 0.44 31.36 -33.80
CA ASP A 35 0.22 30.38 -34.87
C ASP A 35 -0.65 29.22 -34.38
N MET A 36 -1.81 29.06 -35.02
CA MET A 36 -2.80 28.05 -34.61
C MET A 36 -2.31 26.61 -34.80
N SER A 37 -1.39 26.36 -35.73
CA SER A 37 -0.86 25.01 -35.97
C SER A 37 0.16 24.66 -34.88
N GLU A 38 1.07 25.60 -34.57
CA GLU A 38 2.01 25.47 -33.46
C GLU A 38 1.26 25.31 -32.12
N LEU A 39 0.22 26.12 -31.89
CA LEU A 39 -0.61 25.98 -30.70
C LEU A 39 -1.28 24.59 -30.64
N ALA A 40 -1.81 24.09 -31.76
CA ALA A 40 -2.41 22.76 -31.81
C ALA A 40 -1.40 21.66 -31.49
N ASP A 41 -0.19 21.75 -32.02
CA ASP A 41 0.90 20.81 -31.72
C ASP A 41 1.27 20.85 -30.24
N GLN A 42 1.38 22.04 -29.64
CA GLN A 42 1.65 22.17 -28.20
C GLN A 42 0.51 21.63 -27.33
N MET A 43 -0.75 21.84 -27.71
CA MET A 43 -1.90 21.24 -26.99
C MET A 43 -1.91 19.72 -27.12
N LEU A 44 -1.50 19.18 -28.26
CA LEU A 44 -1.39 17.74 -28.47
C LEU A 44 -0.28 17.13 -27.61
N LEU A 45 0.87 17.80 -27.52
CA LEU A 45 1.96 17.40 -26.63
C LEU A 45 1.53 17.46 -25.15
N LEU A 46 0.86 18.54 -24.73
CA LEU A 46 0.29 18.63 -23.40
C LEU A 46 -0.71 17.48 -23.12
N GLY A 47 -1.57 17.14 -24.08
CA GLY A 47 -2.51 16.03 -23.96
C GLY A 47 -1.84 14.68 -23.72
N ARG A 48 -0.64 14.44 -24.29
CA ARG A 48 0.13 13.21 -24.06
C ARG A 48 0.66 13.08 -22.63
N THR A 49 0.82 14.20 -21.92
CA THR A 49 1.31 14.21 -20.53
C THR A 49 0.38 13.49 -19.53
N LEU A 50 -0.86 13.20 -19.94
CA LEU A 50 -1.78 12.34 -19.18
C LEU A 50 -1.25 10.91 -18.99
N ALA A 51 -0.39 10.44 -19.89
CA ALA A 51 0.26 9.12 -19.82
C ALA A 51 1.79 9.20 -19.74
N GLU A 52 2.37 10.33 -20.16
CA GLU A 52 3.82 10.53 -20.28
C GLU A 52 4.38 11.51 -19.23
N GLY A 53 5.64 11.92 -19.40
CA GLY A 53 6.30 12.93 -18.57
C GLY A 53 5.87 14.36 -18.92
N PHE A 54 6.61 15.34 -18.40
CA PHE A 54 6.42 16.74 -18.78
C PHE A 54 6.71 16.94 -20.27
N THR A 55 5.92 17.80 -20.91
CA THR A 55 6.26 18.35 -22.23
C THR A 55 7.14 19.58 -22.06
N GLU A 56 7.90 19.94 -23.09
CA GLU A 56 8.85 21.06 -23.12
C GLU A 56 8.52 21.99 -24.29
N TYR A 57 8.51 23.29 -24.02
CA TYR A 57 8.28 24.35 -25.00
C TYR A 57 9.26 25.52 -24.85
N TYR A 58 9.93 25.90 -25.93
CA TYR A 58 10.86 27.04 -25.96
C TYR A 58 10.12 28.33 -26.31
N ARG A 59 9.61 29.01 -25.28
CA ARG A 59 8.78 30.22 -25.45
C ARG A 59 9.58 31.43 -25.96
N ALA A 60 10.82 31.59 -25.52
CA ALA A 60 11.69 32.69 -25.92
C ALA A 60 13.16 32.34 -25.72
N ALA A 61 14.07 33.20 -26.19
CA ALA A 61 15.50 33.02 -25.96
C ALA A 61 15.80 32.94 -24.44
N ASN A 62 16.29 31.78 -23.99
CA ASN A 62 16.59 31.44 -22.59
C ASN A 62 15.35 31.28 -21.68
N VAL A 63 14.16 31.06 -22.25
CA VAL A 63 12.94 30.69 -21.52
C VAL A 63 12.48 29.33 -22.03
N THR A 64 12.51 28.33 -21.15
CA THR A 64 11.94 27.00 -21.39
C THR A 64 10.76 26.80 -20.46
N VAL A 65 9.64 26.33 -20.99
CA VAL A 65 8.43 25.99 -20.24
C VAL A 65 8.26 24.48 -20.25
N PHE A 66 8.11 23.89 -19.08
CA PHE A 66 7.70 22.51 -18.92
C PHE A 66 6.26 22.48 -18.43
N ALA A 67 5.43 21.61 -19.01
CA ALA A 67 4.03 21.52 -18.64
C ALA A 67 3.57 20.06 -18.54
N LYS A 68 2.64 19.80 -17.61
CA LYS A 68 2.04 18.48 -17.42
C LYS A 68 0.66 18.58 -16.78
N PHE A 69 -0.31 17.77 -17.23
CA PHE A 69 -1.54 17.57 -16.48
C PHE A 69 -1.27 16.84 -15.16
N CYS A 70 -1.77 17.40 -14.07
CA CYS A 70 -1.66 16.83 -12.73
C CYS A 70 -2.40 15.50 -12.68
N ARG A 71 -1.78 14.47 -12.11
CA ARG A 71 -2.39 13.14 -12.00
C ARG A 71 -3.20 12.97 -10.73
N ASP A 72 -2.64 13.43 -9.61
CA ASP A 72 -3.14 13.24 -8.26
C ASP A 72 -2.53 14.30 -7.32
N ASP A 73 -2.99 14.30 -6.07
CA ASP A 73 -2.56 15.24 -5.03
C ASP A 73 -1.11 15.02 -4.61
N VAL A 74 -0.60 13.80 -4.75
CA VAL A 74 0.81 13.51 -4.46
C VAL A 74 1.73 14.12 -5.51
N GLU A 75 1.40 14.02 -6.80
CA GLU A 75 2.16 14.66 -7.87
C GLU A 75 2.18 16.17 -7.70
N LEU A 76 1.04 16.77 -7.34
CA LEU A 76 0.97 18.19 -6.97
C LEU A 76 1.89 18.51 -5.78
N GLY A 77 1.86 17.72 -4.72
CA GLY A 77 2.74 17.89 -3.56
C GLY A 77 4.22 17.83 -3.92
N ARG A 78 4.63 16.84 -4.73
CA ARG A 78 6.01 16.70 -5.25
C ARG A 78 6.43 17.88 -6.11
N PHE A 79 5.53 18.38 -6.96
CA PHE A 79 5.76 19.54 -7.79
C PHE A 79 5.99 20.81 -6.96
N LEU A 80 5.17 21.05 -5.93
CA LEU A 80 5.32 22.20 -5.03
C LEU A 80 6.59 22.10 -4.17
N GLN A 81 7.03 20.90 -3.83
CA GLN A 81 8.30 20.63 -3.14
C GLN A 81 9.53 20.71 -4.06
N GLY A 82 9.33 20.84 -5.37
CA GLY A 82 10.39 20.99 -6.35
C GLY A 82 11.09 19.70 -6.75
N TYR A 83 10.43 18.54 -6.63
CA TYR A 83 11.02 17.25 -7.04
C TYR A 83 11.31 17.14 -8.54
N TYR A 84 10.64 17.96 -9.36
CA TYR A 84 10.81 17.99 -10.81
C TYR A 84 11.71 19.15 -11.29
N ASN A 85 12.21 19.96 -10.37
CA ASN A 85 13.05 21.10 -10.66
C ASN A 85 14.52 20.67 -10.76
N ASP A 86 15.19 21.09 -11.85
CA ASP A 86 16.62 20.87 -12.03
C ASP A 86 17.43 21.92 -11.24
N SER A 87 16.85 23.09 -11.01
CA SER A 87 17.51 24.17 -10.30
C SER A 87 17.32 24.08 -8.79
N LYS A 88 18.41 24.30 -8.04
CA LYS A 88 18.34 24.55 -6.59
C LYS A 88 17.64 25.86 -6.24
N LYS A 89 17.43 26.75 -7.21
CA LYS A 89 16.73 28.02 -7.06
C LYS A 89 15.40 27.93 -7.80
N PHE A 90 14.40 27.40 -7.10
CA PHE A 90 13.01 27.42 -7.56
C PHE A 90 12.11 28.09 -6.52
N TYR A 91 10.94 28.55 -6.95
CA TYR A 91 9.87 28.98 -6.07
C TYR A 91 8.50 28.74 -6.70
N PHE A 92 7.49 28.56 -5.86
CA PHE A 92 6.10 28.49 -6.28
C PHE A 92 5.52 29.91 -6.38
N ASP A 93 5.12 30.31 -7.58
CA ASP A 93 4.48 31.60 -7.86
C ASP A 93 2.96 31.48 -7.77
N LYS A 94 2.48 31.51 -6.53
CA LYS A 94 1.04 31.48 -6.20
C LYS A 94 0.28 32.65 -6.83
N ALA A 95 0.92 33.80 -7.00
CA ALA A 95 0.27 35.01 -7.51
C ALA A 95 -0.03 34.93 -9.02
N THR A 96 0.82 34.23 -9.77
CA THR A 96 0.63 34.01 -11.22
C THR A 96 -0.18 32.74 -11.52
N SER A 97 -0.43 31.89 -10.52
CA SER A 97 -1.22 30.67 -10.68
C SER A 97 -2.71 30.98 -10.84
N SER A 98 -3.44 30.14 -11.59
CA SER A 98 -4.88 30.29 -11.78
C SER A 98 -5.63 30.23 -10.44
N PRO A 99 -6.56 31.17 -10.17
CA PRO A 99 -7.31 31.20 -8.91
C PRO A 99 -8.08 29.91 -8.59
N GLU A 100 -8.59 29.24 -9.62
CA GLU A 100 -9.31 27.97 -9.49
C GLU A 100 -8.38 26.85 -9.00
N CYS A 101 -7.11 26.87 -9.43
CA CYS A 101 -6.10 25.90 -8.97
C CYS A 101 -5.74 26.13 -7.51
N ILE A 102 -5.62 27.39 -7.10
CA ILE A 102 -5.36 27.76 -5.69
C ILE A 102 -6.54 27.38 -4.79
N THR A 103 -7.77 27.66 -5.24
CA THR A 103 -8.98 27.23 -4.54
C THR A 103 -8.98 25.71 -4.37
N LYS A 104 -8.62 24.96 -5.42
CA LYS A 104 -8.53 23.51 -5.35
C LYS A 104 -7.45 23.01 -4.38
N MET A 105 -6.31 23.69 -4.29
CA MET A 105 -5.30 23.38 -3.27
C MET A 105 -5.85 23.54 -1.87
N ASP A 106 -6.53 24.66 -1.59
CA ASP A 106 -7.10 24.95 -0.28
C ASP A 106 -8.19 23.91 0.08
N GLU A 107 -9.05 23.53 -0.87
CA GLU A 107 -10.06 22.46 -0.71
C GLU A 107 -9.42 21.15 -0.25
N ILE A 108 -8.36 20.67 -0.93
CA ILE A 108 -7.73 19.38 -0.58
C ILE A 108 -6.72 19.49 0.58
N GLY A 109 -6.58 20.67 1.18
CA GLY A 109 -5.61 20.97 2.22
C GLY A 109 -4.15 20.95 1.78
N MET A 110 -3.87 21.17 0.50
CA MET A 110 -2.52 21.29 -0.02
C MET A 110 -1.91 22.64 0.33
N THR A 111 -0.83 22.65 1.08
CA THR A 111 -0.06 23.87 1.38
C THR A 111 0.82 24.29 0.20
N ASP A 112 1.23 25.56 0.19
CA ASP A 112 2.18 26.12 -0.79
C ASP A 112 3.57 25.43 -0.76
N ARG A 113 3.82 24.59 0.25
CA ARG A 113 5.04 23.78 0.40
C ARG A 113 4.86 22.33 -0.04
N GLY A 114 3.69 21.97 -0.58
CA GLY A 114 3.41 20.62 -1.08
C GLY A 114 3.13 19.57 -0.01
N TRP A 115 2.74 19.99 1.20
CA TRP A 115 2.26 19.11 2.28
C TRP A 115 0.75 19.20 2.41
N ILE A 116 0.12 18.07 2.75
CA ILE A 116 -1.29 18.02 3.14
C ILE A 116 -1.42 18.44 4.60
N ASP A 117 -2.28 19.41 4.88
CA ASP A 117 -2.67 19.79 6.23
C ASP A 117 -3.79 18.86 6.74
N ASP A 118 -3.41 17.85 7.50
CA ASP A 118 -4.35 16.90 8.08
C ASP A 118 -5.35 17.54 9.07
N PHE A 119 -5.08 18.76 9.57
CA PHE A 119 -5.99 19.41 10.51
C PHE A 119 -7.30 19.86 9.87
N ILE A 120 -7.34 20.04 8.54
CA ILE A 120 -8.55 20.46 7.81
C ILE A 120 -9.27 19.32 7.12
N LEU A 121 -8.75 18.09 7.21
CA LEU A 121 -9.32 16.91 6.57
C LEU A 121 -10.07 15.99 7.55
N HIS A 122 -11.16 15.42 7.09
CA HIS A 122 -11.92 14.37 7.72
C HIS A 122 -11.52 13.01 7.16
N TYR A 123 -11.39 12.01 8.03
CA TYR A 123 -11.10 10.63 7.67
C TYR A 123 -12.23 9.73 8.14
N GLU A 124 -13.02 9.24 7.19
CA GLU A 124 -14.14 8.34 7.43
C GLU A 124 -13.71 6.90 7.15
N LYS A 125 -13.82 6.02 8.16
CA LYS A 125 -13.47 4.59 8.02
C LYS A 125 -14.45 3.89 7.08
N CYS A 126 -13.91 3.17 6.11
CA CYS A 126 -14.67 2.26 5.26
C CYS A 126 -14.70 0.85 5.86
N ASP A 127 -15.83 0.16 5.74
CA ASP A 127 -15.92 -1.27 6.04
C ASP A 127 -15.40 -2.06 4.83
N ARG A 128 -14.08 -2.31 4.82
CA ARG A 128 -13.38 -3.05 3.76
C ARG A 128 -12.71 -4.29 4.35
N THR A 129 -12.92 -5.43 3.70
CA THR A 129 -12.18 -6.68 3.92
C THR A 129 -11.02 -6.78 2.93
N PHE A 130 -9.85 -7.16 3.42
CA PHE A 130 -8.65 -7.38 2.60
C PHE A 130 -8.42 -8.86 2.34
N GLU A 131 -8.32 -9.24 1.07
CA GLU A 131 -8.09 -10.62 0.65
C GLU A 131 -6.79 -10.77 -0.13
N ARG A 132 -6.21 -11.97 -0.09
CA ARG A 132 -4.99 -12.30 -0.82
C ARG A 132 -5.14 -12.00 -2.32
N GLY A 133 -4.13 -11.37 -2.89
CA GLY A 133 -4.09 -10.98 -4.31
C GLY A 133 -4.73 -9.63 -4.62
N GLN A 134 -5.48 -9.04 -3.67
CA GLN A 134 -6.00 -7.69 -3.85
C GLN A 134 -4.86 -6.67 -3.78
N THR A 135 -5.04 -5.57 -4.51
CA THR A 135 -4.20 -4.37 -4.39
C THR A 135 -4.97 -3.24 -3.72
N PHE A 136 -4.24 -2.33 -3.10
CA PHE A 136 -4.79 -1.09 -2.58
C PHE A 136 -3.74 0.03 -2.67
N HIS A 137 -4.24 1.25 -2.79
CA HIS A 137 -3.44 2.46 -2.70
C HIS A 137 -3.33 2.88 -1.23
N ASN A 138 -2.13 3.11 -0.73
CA ASN A 138 -1.90 3.67 0.60
C ASN A 138 -1.68 5.18 0.50
N PHE A 139 -2.12 5.94 1.51
CA PHE A 139 -1.91 7.39 1.57
C PHE A 139 -0.43 7.82 1.58
N ASN A 140 0.50 6.88 1.74
CA ASN A 140 1.93 7.11 1.55
C ASN A 140 2.39 7.10 0.07
N ASP A 141 1.47 7.11 -0.90
CA ASP A 141 1.72 7.07 -2.36
C ASP A 141 2.30 5.74 -2.89
N HIS A 142 2.18 4.66 -2.13
CA HIS A 142 2.60 3.35 -2.57
C HIS A 142 1.38 2.44 -2.75
N ASP A 143 1.38 1.69 -3.84
CA ASP A 143 0.44 0.61 -4.06
C ASP A 143 0.99 -0.67 -3.45
N TYR A 144 0.13 -1.38 -2.72
CA TYR A 144 0.49 -2.62 -2.06
C TYR A 144 -0.38 -3.77 -2.53
N MET A 145 0.22 -4.94 -2.70
CA MET A 145 -0.49 -6.21 -2.88
C MET A 145 -0.59 -6.96 -1.57
N VAL A 146 -1.78 -7.45 -1.24
CA VAL A 146 -2.01 -8.33 -0.09
C VAL A 146 -1.50 -9.73 -0.42
N LEU A 147 -0.49 -10.20 0.31
CA LEU A 147 0.04 -11.56 0.17
C LEU A 147 -0.67 -12.55 1.11
N GLU A 148 -0.98 -12.12 2.33
CA GLU A 148 -1.74 -12.89 3.31
C GLU A 148 -2.46 -11.94 4.26
N ALA A 149 -3.71 -12.23 4.61
CA ALA A 149 -4.38 -11.60 5.74
C ALA A 149 -4.12 -12.43 7.00
N LEU A 150 -3.30 -11.93 7.91
CA LEU A 150 -3.04 -12.58 9.20
C LEU A 150 -4.26 -12.46 10.11
N SER A 151 -4.94 -11.31 10.05
CA SER A 151 -6.22 -11.00 10.68
C SER A 151 -7.01 -10.08 9.74
N PRO A 152 -8.28 -9.72 10.05
CA PRO A 152 -9.04 -8.78 9.22
C PRO A 152 -8.33 -7.43 8.94
N ARG A 153 -7.45 -6.99 9.85
CA ARG A 153 -6.72 -5.71 9.74
C ARG A 153 -5.19 -5.86 9.77
N ASN A 154 -4.65 -7.06 9.94
CA ASN A 154 -3.20 -7.30 9.94
C ASN A 154 -2.82 -8.08 8.70
N LEU A 155 -1.99 -7.47 7.85
CA LEU A 155 -1.73 -7.95 6.51
C LEU A 155 -0.23 -8.14 6.29
N VAL A 156 0.14 -9.20 5.57
CA VAL A 156 1.42 -9.26 4.89
C VAL A 156 1.21 -8.62 3.52
N VAL A 157 1.92 -7.53 3.26
CA VAL A 157 1.80 -6.78 2.01
C VAL A 157 3.14 -6.61 1.34
N MET A 158 3.11 -6.51 0.02
CA MET A 158 4.27 -6.20 -0.81
C MET A 158 4.06 -4.86 -1.51
N ASP A 159 5.01 -3.96 -1.36
CA ASP A 159 5.08 -2.73 -2.15
C ASP A 159 5.30 -3.09 -3.63
N MET A 160 4.37 -2.68 -4.49
CA MET A 160 4.38 -3.00 -5.91
C MET A 160 5.55 -2.35 -6.67
N LYS A 161 6.09 -1.24 -6.16
CA LYS A 161 7.20 -0.52 -6.78
C LYS A 161 8.55 -1.08 -6.38
N SER A 162 8.75 -1.34 -5.07
CA SER A 162 10.04 -1.77 -4.54
C SER A 162 10.18 -3.29 -4.38
N GLY A 163 9.07 -4.03 -4.37
CA GLY A 163 9.04 -5.44 -4.00
C GLY A 163 9.32 -5.70 -2.52
N SER A 164 9.38 -4.65 -1.69
CA SER A 164 9.63 -4.80 -0.25
C SER A 164 8.39 -5.32 0.47
N LEU A 165 8.62 -6.15 1.47
CA LEU A 165 7.56 -6.68 2.33
C LEU A 165 7.36 -5.84 3.58
N THR A 166 6.10 -5.70 3.97
CA THR A 166 5.69 -5.06 5.21
C THR A 166 4.62 -5.89 5.90
N ILE A 167 4.71 -6.04 7.23
CA ILE A 167 3.56 -6.44 8.05
C ILE A 167 2.81 -5.16 8.41
N ALA A 168 1.67 -4.93 7.74
CA ALA A 168 0.79 -3.80 7.99
C ALA A 168 -0.19 -4.16 9.11
N LEU A 169 -0.07 -3.48 10.26
CA LEU A 169 -0.89 -3.72 11.45
C LEU A 169 -1.98 -2.66 11.57
N GLY A 170 -3.23 -3.09 11.77
CA GLY A 170 -4.36 -2.17 11.87
C GLY A 170 -4.71 -1.47 10.56
N ALA A 171 -4.46 -2.11 9.41
CA ALA A 171 -4.83 -1.61 8.10
C ALA A 171 -6.32 -1.24 8.04
N THR A 172 -6.63 -0.08 7.47
CA THR A 172 -8.00 0.45 7.34
C THR A 172 -8.07 1.33 6.12
N GLU A 173 -9.10 1.14 5.31
CA GLU A 173 -9.42 2.05 4.23
C GLU A 173 -10.21 3.24 4.77
N TYR A 174 -9.87 4.43 4.29
CA TYR A 174 -10.56 5.66 4.61
C TYR A 174 -10.99 6.36 3.34
N LYS A 175 -12.13 7.05 3.43
CA LYS A 175 -12.41 8.23 2.61
C LYS A 175 -11.82 9.43 3.32
N ARG A 176 -11.04 10.22 2.60
CA ARG A 176 -10.45 11.48 3.08
C ARG A 176 -11.04 12.64 2.27
N TYR A 177 -11.63 13.62 2.95
CA TYR A 177 -12.28 14.79 2.34
C TYR A 177 -12.24 15.99 3.31
N PRO A 178 -12.57 17.22 2.88
CA PRO A 178 -12.49 18.41 3.75
C PRO A 178 -13.50 18.34 4.91
N LYS A 179 -13.14 18.79 6.12
CA LYS A 179 -13.99 18.64 7.32
C LYS A 179 -15.35 19.32 7.24
N ASP A 180 -15.41 20.45 6.56
CA ASP A 180 -16.59 21.31 6.51
C ASP A 180 -17.39 21.13 5.21
N GLU A 181 -17.06 20.11 4.41
CA GLU A 181 -17.71 19.81 3.13
C GLU A 181 -18.26 18.39 3.10
N GLU A 182 -19.34 18.21 2.32
CA GLU A 182 -19.87 16.88 2.03
C GLU A 182 -18.93 16.14 1.05
N PRO A 183 -18.72 14.81 1.22
CA PRO A 183 -17.89 14.03 0.34
C PRO A 183 -18.53 13.89 -1.05
N THR A 184 -17.80 14.36 -2.06
CA THR A 184 -18.10 14.23 -3.49
C THR A 184 -17.01 13.42 -4.18
N LYS A 185 -17.25 13.05 -5.44
CA LYS A 185 -16.25 12.34 -6.25
C LYS A 185 -14.94 13.15 -6.41
N ASP A 186 -15.02 14.48 -6.38
CA ASP A 186 -13.92 15.35 -6.76
C ASP A 186 -13.13 15.89 -5.55
N ASN A 187 -13.70 15.82 -4.34
CA ASN A 187 -13.03 16.22 -3.09
C ASN A 187 -12.71 15.02 -2.16
N THR A 188 -13.01 13.79 -2.59
CA THR A 188 -12.75 12.58 -1.79
C THR A 188 -11.61 11.75 -2.37
N THR A 189 -10.60 11.48 -1.56
CA THR A 189 -9.55 10.48 -1.82
C THR A 189 -9.86 9.20 -1.06
N ILE A 190 -9.77 8.04 -1.73
CA ILE A 190 -9.86 6.73 -1.05
C ILE A 190 -8.44 6.16 -0.93
N GLY A 191 -8.05 5.80 0.28
CA GLY A 191 -6.74 5.24 0.53
C GLY A 191 -6.71 4.41 1.80
N VAL A 192 -5.71 3.54 1.90
CA VAL A 192 -5.46 2.72 3.09
C VAL A 192 -4.38 3.39 3.94
N SER A 193 -4.55 3.31 5.25
CA SER A 193 -3.49 3.56 6.23
C SER A 193 -3.46 2.43 7.24
N TRP A 194 -2.32 2.22 7.86
CA TRP A 194 -2.14 1.27 8.95
C TRP A 194 -1.53 1.97 10.16
N GLU A 195 -1.86 1.46 11.35
CA GLU A 195 -1.43 2.02 12.62
C GLU A 195 0.08 1.77 12.84
N HIS A 196 0.58 0.62 12.36
CA HIS A 196 1.99 0.29 12.43
C HIS A 196 2.46 -0.55 11.25
N GLY A 197 3.71 -0.38 10.83
CA GLY A 197 4.35 -1.17 9.78
C GLY A 197 5.63 -1.81 10.26
N ILE A 198 5.79 -3.12 10.07
CA ILE A 198 7.07 -3.83 10.28
C ILE A 198 7.68 -4.07 8.90
N TYR A 199 8.76 -3.37 8.58
CA TYR A 199 9.42 -3.42 7.28
C TYR A 199 10.47 -4.55 7.25
N LEU A 200 10.28 -5.50 6.34
CA LEU A 200 11.06 -6.75 6.29
C LEU A 200 12.08 -6.78 5.15
N GLY A 201 12.11 -5.74 4.30
CA GLY A 201 12.94 -5.73 3.09
C GLY A 201 12.42 -6.67 2.02
N SER A 202 13.28 -7.05 1.06
CA SER A 202 12.90 -7.87 -0.11
C SER A 202 13.43 -9.31 -0.06
N THR A 203 14.21 -9.70 0.94
CA THR A 203 14.80 -11.05 1.06
C THR A 203 13.86 -12.00 1.79
N LEU A 204 12.97 -12.64 1.04
CA LEU A 204 11.92 -13.54 1.56
C LEU A 204 12.47 -14.65 2.47
N SER A 205 13.61 -15.25 2.12
CA SER A 205 14.19 -16.39 2.84
C SER A 205 14.65 -16.04 4.26
N GLN A 206 14.83 -14.77 4.59
CA GLN A 206 15.22 -14.31 5.93
C GLN A 206 14.00 -14.04 6.83
N THR A 207 12.78 -14.05 6.26
CA THR A 207 11.57 -13.70 6.99
C THR A 207 10.89 -14.93 7.59
N ASN A 208 10.70 -14.93 8.91
CA ASN A 208 9.92 -15.96 9.59
C ASN A 208 8.42 -15.61 9.64
N PHE A 209 7.70 -15.85 8.54
CA PHE A 209 6.26 -15.58 8.46
C PHE A 209 5.43 -16.35 9.51
N LYS A 210 5.87 -17.54 9.91
CA LYS A 210 5.18 -18.33 10.95
C LYS A 210 5.20 -17.63 12.31
N ALA A 211 6.27 -16.92 12.64
CA ALA A 211 6.36 -16.13 13.86
C ALA A 211 5.37 -14.95 13.81
N TYR A 212 5.37 -14.18 12.71
CA TYR A 212 4.46 -13.05 12.54
C TYR A 212 2.98 -13.47 12.56
N LYS A 213 2.65 -14.60 11.93
CA LYS A 213 1.29 -15.15 11.99
C LYS A 213 0.86 -15.52 13.40
N ARG A 214 1.77 -16.02 14.23
CA ARG A 214 1.49 -16.35 15.63
C ARG A 214 1.28 -15.09 16.49
N GLU A 215 2.05 -14.05 16.22
CA GLU A 215 2.05 -12.81 17.02
C GLU A 215 0.92 -11.86 16.62
N TYR A 216 0.68 -11.70 15.32
CA TYR A 216 -0.23 -10.69 14.76
C TYR A 216 -1.44 -11.28 14.05
N GLY A 217 -1.50 -12.60 13.89
CA GLY A 217 -2.64 -13.27 13.25
C GLY A 217 -3.80 -13.50 14.21
N THR A 218 -4.98 -13.71 13.65
CA THR A 218 -6.07 -14.31 14.41
C THR A 218 -5.72 -15.75 14.75
N PRO A 219 -5.86 -16.17 16.03
CA PRO A 219 -5.66 -17.56 16.40
C PRO A 219 -6.56 -18.46 15.54
N GLU A 220 -5.97 -19.49 14.96
CA GLU A 220 -6.71 -20.50 14.21
C GLU A 220 -7.75 -21.16 15.12
N LYS A 221 -9.03 -20.79 14.94
CA LYS A 221 -10.15 -21.41 15.63
C LYS A 221 -10.30 -22.84 15.13
N ILE A 222 -10.27 -23.79 16.06
CA ILE A 222 -10.58 -25.20 15.80
C ILE A 222 -12.08 -25.35 16.03
N LYS A 223 -12.88 -25.25 14.96
CA LYS A 223 -14.35 -25.19 15.09
C LYS A 223 -14.94 -26.56 15.35
N ASP A 224 -14.36 -27.58 14.73
CA ASP A 224 -14.83 -28.95 14.81
C ASP A 224 -13.69 -29.97 14.90
N VAL A 225 -14.06 -31.25 14.96
CA VAL A 225 -13.11 -32.36 15.05
C VAL A 225 -12.28 -32.51 13.78
N TYR A 226 -12.78 -32.08 12.61
CA TYR A 226 -12.05 -32.17 11.35
C TYR A 226 -10.93 -31.13 11.30
N ASP A 227 -11.18 -29.89 11.72
CA ASP A 227 -10.16 -28.86 11.92
C ASP A 227 -9.06 -29.35 12.88
N TYR A 228 -9.48 -30.03 13.96
CA TYR A 228 -8.55 -30.59 14.94
C TYR A 228 -7.68 -31.69 14.34
N ARG A 229 -8.29 -32.66 13.63
CA ARG A 229 -7.58 -33.74 12.95
C ARG A 229 -6.63 -33.20 11.88
N ALA A 230 -7.00 -32.15 11.14
CA ALA A 230 -6.12 -31.49 10.17
C ALA A 230 -4.87 -30.90 10.85
N LYS A 231 -5.01 -30.28 12.03
CA LYS A 231 -3.86 -29.82 12.82
C LYS A 231 -2.97 -30.96 13.30
N LEU A 232 -3.56 -32.09 13.71
CA LEU A 232 -2.77 -33.26 14.10
C LEU A 232 -1.96 -33.79 12.90
N LYS A 233 -2.55 -33.85 11.71
CA LYS A 233 -1.82 -34.22 10.47
C LYS A 233 -0.65 -33.27 10.21
N GLN A 234 -0.89 -31.96 10.23
CA GLN A 234 0.17 -30.96 10.04
C GLN A 234 1.30 -31.12 11.06
N LYS A 235 0.96 -31.38 12.32
CA LYS A 235 1.94 -31.57 13.39
C LYS A 235 2.73 -32.88 13.23
N PHE A 236 2.08 -33.95 12.81
CA PHE A 236 2.72 -35.23 12.52
C PHE A 236 3.77 -35.08 11.41
N TYR A 237 3.39 -34.51 10.26
CA TYR A 237 4.31 -34.27 9.14
C TYR A 237 5.43 -33.32 9.52
N PHE A 238 5.15 -32.27 10.29
CA PHE A 238 6.19 -31.36 10.75
C PHE A 238 7.28 -32.08 11.56
N TYR A 239 6.92 -32.95 12.52
CA TYR A 239 7.94 -33.72 13.23
C TYR A 239 8.62 -34.75 12.34
N GLN A 240 7.89 -35.36 11.42
CA GLN A 240 8.44 -36.35 10.50
C GLN A 240 9.49 -35.72 9.58
N ASP A 241 9.22 -34.54 9.01
CA ASP A 241 10.14 -33.79 8.17
C ASP A 241 11.40 -33.43 8.96
N LEU A 242 11.25 -32.86 10.16
CA LEU A 242 12.39 -32.51 11.02
C LEU A 242 13.21 -33.72 11.48
N SER A 243 12.58 -34.89 11.62
CA SER A 243 13.30 -36.12 11.98
C SER A 243 14.15 -36.68 10.85
N LYS A 244 13.90 -36.27 9.60
CA LYS A 244 14.57 -36.75 8.38
C LYS A 244 15.44 -35.69 7.72
N ASP A 245 15.48 -34.47 8.26
CA ASP A 245 16.21 -33.34 7.70
C ASP A 245 17.70 -33.43 8.05
N ASP A 246 18.55 -33.60 7.03
CA ASP A 246 20.00 -33.76 7.15
C ASP A 246 20.70 -32.53 7.77
N ASP A 247 20.09 -31.35 7.72
CA ASP A 247 20.63 -30.12 8.33
C ASP A 247 20.39 -30.08 9.85
N ILE A 248 19.57 -30.97 10.40
CA ILE A 248 19.25 -31.04 11.82
C ILE A 248 20.18 -32.03 12.54
N PRO A 249 20.79 -31.64 13.68
CA PRO A 249 21.61 -32.56 14.47
C PRO A 249 20.88 -33.86 14.86
N LYS A 250 21.56 -35.01 14.72
CA LYS A 250 20.97 -36.34 14.99
C LYS A 250 20.29 -36.49 16.36
N ASN A 251 20.81 -35.83 17.39
CA ASN A 251 20.17 -35.85 18.71
C ASN A 251 18.80 -35.16 18.69
N MET A 252 18.66 -34.03 17.97
CA MET A 252 17.37 -33.36 17.81
C MET A 252 16.42 -34.16 16.90
N GLN A 253 16.92 -34.78 15.83
CA GLN A 253 16.12 -35.69 15.00
C GLN A 253 15.49 -36.80 15.86
N ASN A 254 16.29 -37.43 16.73
CA ASN A 254 15.82 -38.45 17.67
C ASN A 254 14.79 -37.88 18.67
N ASP A 255 15.00 -36.66 19.17
CA ASP A 255 14.04 -36.00 20.07
C ASP A 255 12.68 -35.80 19.38
N PHE A 256 12.66 -35.44 18.08
CA PHE A 256 11.43 -35.36 17.30
C PHE A 256 10.75 -36.73 17.14
N LEU A 257 11.50 -37.80 16.84
CA LEU A 257 10.95 -39.17 16.78
C LEU A 257 10.36 -39.61 18.12
N HIS A 258 11.06 -39.33 19.23
CA HIS A 258 10.55 -39.61 20.57
C HIS A 258 9.28 -38.81 20.86
N GLN A 259 9.23 -37.54 20.47
CA GLN A 259 8.05 -36.71 20.64
C GLN A 259 6.87 -37.20 19.78
N MET A 260 7.11 -37.65 18.54
CA MET A 260 6.09 -38.29 17.69
C MET A 260 5.52 -39.53 18.35
N TYR A 261 6.39 -40.44 18.82
CA TYR A 261 5.93 -41.66 19.48
C TYR A 261 5.19 -41.35 20.78
N LYS A 262 5.65 -40.37 21.57
CA LYS A 262 4.96 -39.95 22.79
C LYS A 262 3.57 -39.39 22.53
N GLU A 263 3.42 -38.59 21.48
CA GLU A 263 2.17 -37.86 21.20
C GLU A 263 1.17 -38.69 20.38
N PHE A 264 1.65 -39.46 19.41
CA PHE A 264 0.81 -40.22 18.47
C PHE A 264 0.88 -41.73 18.70
N GLY A 265 1.82 -42.21 19.52
CA GLY A 265 2.05 -43.64 19.77
C GLY A 265 2.60 -44.39 18.56
N THR A 266 3.05 -43.68 17.54
CA THR A 266 3.58 -44.22 16.28
C THR A 266 4.45 -43.17 15.59
N ILE A 267 5.45 -43.63 14.85
CA ILE A 267 6.23 -42.83 13.89
C ILE A 267 5.86 -43.16 12.44
N GLU A 268 5.13 -44.25 12.25
CA GLU A 268 4.67 -44.73 10.95
C GLU A 268 3.37 -44.03 10.55
N GLU A 269 3.35 -43.54 9.33
CA GLU A 269 2.27 -42.72 8.78
C GLU A 269 0.95 -43.50 8.65
N GLU A 270 1.00 -44.74 8.14
CA GLU A 270 -0.18 -45.61 7.97
C GLU A 270 -0.90 -45.82 9.30
N TYR A 271 -0.18 -46.25 10.34
CA TYR A 271 -0.75 -46.41 11.69
C TYR A 271 -1.23 -45.09 12.31
N PHE A 272 -0.64 -43.96 11.94
CA PHE A 272 -1.13 -42.65 12.38
C PHE A 272 -2.50 -42.36 11.78
N TYR A 273 -2.67 -42.60 10.47
CA TYR A 273 -3.94 -42.42 9.77
C TYR A 273 -5.04 -43.34 10.30
N ASP A 274 -4.77 -44.65 10.46
CA ASP A 274 -5.74 -45.60 11.01
C ASP A 274 -6.28 -45.10 12.36
N ARG A 275 -5.37 -44.72 13.27
CA ARG A 275 -5.73 -44.20 14.59
C ARG A 275 -6.47 -42.87 14.54
N LEU A 276 -6.15 -42.02 13.57
CA LEU A 276 -6.80 -40.73 13.37
C LEU A 276 -8.24 -40.92 12.87
N GLU A 277 -8.45 -41.86 11.95
CA GLU A 277 -9.76 -42.20 11.41
C GLU A 277 -10.64 -42.87 12.48
N ASP A 278 -10.06 -43.79 13.26
CA ASP A 278 -10.67 -44.43 14.44
C ASP A 278 -11.02 -43.44 15.56
N GLY A 279 -10.60 -42.17 15.45
CA GLY A 279 -10.89 -41.12 16.43
C GLY A 279 -10.10 -41.22 17.73
N LYS A 280 -9.01 -42.00 17.75
CA LYS A 280 -8.15 -42.21 18.93
C LYS A 280 -7.58 -40.90 19.49
N TYR A 281 -7.42 -39.89 18.65
CA TYR A 281 -6.87 -38.59 19.07
C TYR A 281 -7.95 -37.53 19.41
N ASP A 282 -9.23 -37.81 19.16
CA ASP A 282 -10.32 -36.82 19.29
C ASP A 282 -10.59 -36.41 20.75
N GLU A 283 -10.12 -37.20 21.72
CA GLU A 283 -10.22 -36.86 23.14
C GLU A 283 -9.55 -35.52 23.47
N GLY A 284 -8.42 -35.21 22.81
CA GLY A 284 -7.74 -33.92 22.97
C GLY A 284 -8.55 -32.72 22.45
N PHE A 285 -9.48 -32.94 21.50
CA PHE A 285 -10.44 -31.90 21.08
C PHE A 285 -11.49 -31.63 22.16
N LYS A 286 -12.00 -32.69 22.80
CA LYS A 286 -13.00 -32.59 23.89
C LYS A 286 -12.42 -31.82 25.08
N GLU A 287 -11.19 -32.12 25.47
CA GLU A 287 -10.50 -31.40 26.55
C GLU A 287 -10.29 -29.91 26.25
N ARG A 288 -9.94 -29.58 24.99
CA ARG A 288 -9.82 -28.19 24.54
C ARG A 288 -11.13 -27.42 24.65
N GLN A 289 -12.24 -28.01 24.20
CA GLN A 289 -13.55 -27.35 24.33
C GLN A 289 -13.93 -27.06 25.79
N VAL A 290 -13.58 -27.96 26.71
CA VAL A 290 -13.84 -27.75 28.16
C VAL A 290 -13.01 -26.60 28.72
N LYS A 291 -11.74 -26.46 28.31
CA LYS A 291 -10.87 -25.36 28.74
C LYS A 291 -11.33 -24.01 28.19
N GLU A 292 -11.74 -23.94 26.93
CA GLU A 292 -12.25 -22.70 26.31
C GLU A 292 -13.57 -22.23 26.96
N LYS A 293 -14.45 -23.16 27.37
CA LYS A 293 -15.67 -22.82 28.11
C LYS A 293 -15.41 -22.28 29.53
N LYS A 294 -14.29 -22.67 30.16
CA LYS A 294 -13.90 -22.19 31.50
C LYS A 294 -13.14 -20.86 31.48
N SER A 295 -12.65 -20.44 30.32
CA SER A 295 -11.89 -19.20 30.12
C SER A 295 -12.75 -18.04 29.59
N ARG A 296 -14.05 -18.26 29.44
CA ARG A 296 -15.07 -17.23 29.15
C ARG A 296 -15.84 -16.92 30.42
#